data_AF-A4WZ39-F1
#
_entry.id   AF-A4WZ39-F1
#
_cell.length_a   1.000
_cell.length_b   1.000
_cell.length_c   1.000
_cell.angle_alpha   90.00
_cell.angle_beta   90.00
_cell.angle_gamma   90.00
#
_symmetry.space_group_name_H-M   'P 1'
#
loop_
_entity.id
_entity.type
_entity.pdbx_description
1 polymer ?
#
loop_
_entity_poly.entity_id
_entity_poly.type
_entity_poly.pdbx_seq_one_letter_code
_entity_poly.pdbx_strand_id
1 'polypeptide(L)' 'MPILNWLTRDEDIRTAQRVPYRLLEEVPELSAGDVGAGNMLIEGDNLEALKALLPFYAGRVKCI' A
#
# COMPACT_ATOMS: atom_id res chain seq x y z
N MET A 1 -7.48 -26.05 11.87
CA MET A 1 -8.25 -25.05 11.10
C MET A 1 -8.24 -25.44 9.63
N PRO A 2 -9.37 -25.36 8.92
CA PRO A 2 -9.38 -25.59 7.48
C PRO A 2 -8.57 -24.51 6.76
N ILE A 3 -7.88 -24.89 5.68
CA ILE A 3 -7.10 -23.98 4.85
C ILE A 3 -7.83 -23.82 3.51
N LEU A 4 -8.11 -22.58 3.11
CA LEU A 4 -8.62 -22.28 1.77
C LEU A 4 -7.46 -22.45 0.78
N ASN A 5 -7.63 -23.37 -0.18
CA ASN A 5 -6.64 -23.65 -1.20
C ASN A 5 -7.17 -23.28 -2.59
N TRP A 6 -6.31 -22.72 -3.42
CA TRP A 6 -6.57 -22.41 -4.82
C TRP A 6 -5.29 -22.61 -5.65
N LEU A 7 -5.43 -22.66 -6.97
CA LEU A 7 -4.38 -23.15 -7.88
C LEU A 7 -3.02 -22.43 -7.72
N THR A 8 -3.03 -21.11 -7.55
CA THR A 8 -1.83 -20.24 -7.55
C THR A 8 -1.46 -19.72 -6.16
N ARG A 9 -2.09 -20.23 -5.09
CA ARG A 9 -1.99 -19.68 -3.74
C ARG A 9 -0.57 -19.35 -3.30
N ASP A 10 0.34 -20.31 -3.42
CA ASP A 10 1.70 -20.13 -2.91
C ASP A 10 2.51 -19.15 -3.77
N GLU A 11 2.17 -19.03 -5.06
CA GLU A 11 2.76 -18.03 -5.94
C GLU A 11 2.26 -16.63 -5.59
N ASP A 12 0.95 -16.45 -5.39
CA ASP A 12 0.35 -15.18 -5.01
C ASP A 12 0.94 -14.63 -3.70
N ILE A 13 1.11 -15.51 -2.71
CA ILE A 13 1.76 -15.16 -1.43
C ILE A 13 3.22 -14.74 -1.63
N ARG A 14 3.99 -15.47 -2.45
CA ARG A 14 5.40 -15.13 -2.73
C ARG A 14 5.51 -13.81 -3.50
N THR A 15 4.62 -13.58 -4.45
CA THR A 15 4.60 -12.36 -5.27
C THR A 15 4.33 -11.14 -4.38
N ALA A 16 3.33 -11.19 -3.51
CA ALA A 16 3.04 -10.12 -2.56
C ALA A 16 4.23 -9.81 -1.62
N GLN A 17 5.02 -10.81 -1.23
CA GLN A 17 6.22 -10.61 -0.41
C GLN A 17 7.37 -9.94 -1.18
N ARG A 18 7.46 -10.15 -2.49
CA ARG A 18 8.54 -9.67 -3.37
C ARG A 18 8.30 -8.28 -3.94
N VAL A 19 7.13 -7.69 -3.72
CA VAL A 19 6.81 -6.32 -4.14
C VAL A 19 7.91 -5.37 -3.62
N PRO A 20 8.53 -4.56 -4.51
CA PRO A 20 9.61 -3.68 -4.13
C PRO A 20 9.11 -2.60 -3.18
N TYR A 21 9.97 -2.18 -2.26
CA TYR A 21 9.71 -0.99 -1.48
C TYR A 21 9.98 0.25 -2.32
N ARG A 22 9.03 1.20 -2.34
CA ARG A 22 9.14 2.49 -3.02
C ARG A 22 9.05 3.61 -2.00
N LEU A 23 9.76 4.70 -2.24
CA LEU A 23 9.58 5.95 -1.50
C LEU A 23 8.41 6.70 -2.13
N LEU A 24 7.59 7.33 -1.28
CA LEU A 24 6.56 8.26 -1.74
C LEU A 24 7.22 9.62 -1.99
N GLU A 25 7.01 10.16 -3.18
CA GLU A 25 7.43 11.51 -3.55
C GLU A 25 6.19 12.39 -3.68
N GLU A 26 6.20 13.52 -2.98
CA GLU A 26 5.13 14.50 -3.11
C GLU A 26 5.27 15.25 -4.44
N VAL A 27 4.14 15.51 -5.10
CA VAL A 27 4.05 16.37 -6.29
C VAL A 27 3.27 17.63 -5.90
N PRO A 28 3.97 18.71 -5.49
CA PRO A 28 3.31 19.92 -4.98
C PRO A 28 2.33 20.54 -5.98
N GLU A 29 2.60 20.41 -7.28
CA GLU A 29 1.79 20.97 -8.36
C GLU A 29 0.40 20.32 -8.46
N LEU A 30 0.27 19.08 -7.97
CA LEU A 30 -0.99 18.32 -7.96
C LEU A 30 -1.68 18.33 -6.60
N SER A 31 -1.04 18.92 -5.58
CA SER A 31 -1.56 18.94 -4.23
C SER A 31 -2.66 20.00 -4.06
N ALA A 32 -3.72 19.66 -3.32
CA ALA A 32 -4.86 20.54 -3.12
C ALA A 32 -5.46 20.38 -1.71
N GLY A 33 -6.01 21.47 -1.19
CA GLY A 33 -6.64 21.51 0.14
C GLY A 33 -5.68 21.90 1.26
N ASP A 34 -6.04 21.53 2.49
CA ASP A 34 -5.22 21.81 3.68
C ASP A 34 -4.07 20.80 3.81
N VAL A 35 -2.84 21.31 3.78
CA VAL A 35 -1.59 20.55 3.93
C VAL A 35 -1.54 19.84 5.30
N GLY A 36 -2.20 20.37 6.32
CA GLY A 36 -2.24 19.78 7.67
C GLY A 36 -3.23 18.63 7.84
N ALA A 37 -4.11 18.37 6.85
CA ALA A 37 -5.18 17.38 6.98
C ALA A 37 -4.67 15.92 6.94
N GLY A 38 -3.47 15.68 6.41
CA GLY A 38 -2.88 14.34 6.29
C GLY A 38 -3.57 13.41 5.29
N ASN A 39 -4.44 13.95 4.44
CA ASN A 39 -5.05 13.22 3.32
C ASN A 39 -4.02 13.03 2.21
N MET A 40 -4.03 11.87 1.55
CA MET A 40 -3.09 11.54 0.48
C MET A 40 -3.84 10.91 -0.71
N LEU A 41 -3.45 11.30 -1.92
CA LEU A 41 -3.77 10.59 -3.15
C LEU A 41 -2.46 10.03 -3.70
N ILE A 42 -2.38 8.72 -3.88
CA ILE A 42 -1.16 8.03 -4.31
C ILE A 42 -1.39 7.49 -5.71
N GLU A 43 -0.53 7.88 -6.65
CA GLU A 43 -0.51 7.35 -8.01
C GLU A 43 0.47 6.17 -8.11
N GLY A 44 0.02 5.06 -8.71
CA GLY A 44 0.86 3.89 -8.96
C GLY A 44 0.13 2.55 -8.78
N ASP A 45 0.91 1.47 -8.80
CA ASP A 45 0.42 0.13 -8.45
C ASP A 45 0.05 0.06 -6.96
N ASN A 46 -1.10 -0.52 -6.66
CA ASN A 46 -1.62 -0.53 -5.28
C ASN A 46 -0.80 -1.41 -4.33
N LEU A 47 -0.16 -2.48 -4.80
CA LEU A 47 0.71 -3.31 -3.97
C LEU A 47 1.97 -2.54 -3.60
N GLU A 48 2.56 -1.81 -4.55
CA GLU A 48 3.72 -0.94 -4.29
C GLU A 48 3.35 0.19 -3.31
N ALA A 49 2.20 0.85 -3.51
CA ALA A 49 1.71 1.91 -2.63
C ALA A 49 1.46 1.39 -1.19
N LEU A 50 0.78 0.25 -1.05
CA LEU A 50 0.54 -0.36 0.26
C LEU A 50 1.86 -0.77 0.94
N LYS A 51 2.83 -1.28 0.17
CA LYS A 51 4.17 -1.61 0.68
C LYS A 51 4.91 -0.38 1.19
N ALA A 52 4.82 0.75 0.48
CA ALA A 52 5.42 2.02 0.86
C ALA A 52 4.83 2.58 2.18
N LEU A 53 3.54 2.38 2.41
CA LEU A 53 2.82 2.88 3.59
C LEU A 53 3.08 2.08 4.88
N LEU A 54 3.56 0.84 4.79
CA LEU A 54 3.74 -0.06 5.94
C LEU A 54 4.50 0.57 7.12
N PRO A 55 5.66 1.24 6.95
CA PRO A 55 6.43 1.77 8.07
C PRO A 55 5.67 2.82 8.91
N PHE A 56 4.70 3.52 8.31
CA PHE A 56 4.02 4.65 8.93
C PHE A 56 2.58 4.35 9.34
N TYR A 57 1.89 3.47 8.60
CA TYR A 57 0.46 3.22 8.74
C TYR A 57 0.08 1.79 9.14
N ALA A 58 1.03 0.87 9.28
CA ALA A 58 0.73 -0.49 9.74
C ALA A 58 0.02 -0.47 11.11
N GLY A 59 -1.14 -1.13 11.18
CA GLY A 59 -1.98 -1.17 12.39
C GLY A 59 -2.69 0.15 12.74
N ARG A 60 -2.62 1.17 11.88
CA ARG A 60 -3.24 2.49 12.12
C ARG A 60 -4.46 2.78 11.26
N VAL A 61 -4.77 1.90 10.29
CA VAL A 61 -5.94 2.04 9.41
C VAL A 61 -7.19 1.54 10.12
N LYS A 62 -8.17 2.43 10.32
CA LYS A 62 -9.44 2.11 10.99
C LYS A 62 -10.39 1.31 10.08
N CYS A 63 -10.40 1.63 8.79
CA CYS A 63 -11.28 1.05 7.79
C CYS A 63 -10.56 1.06 6.44
N ILE A 64 -10.70 -0.04 5.67
CA ILE A 64 -10.26 -0.18 4.28
C ILE A 64 -11.52 -0.26 3.43
#